data_AF-A0A9E6JQM0-F1
#
_entry.id   AF-A0A9E6JQM0-F1
#
_cell.length_a   1.000
_cell.length_b   1.000
_cell.length_c   1.000
_cell.angle_alpha   90.00
_cell.angle_beta   90.00
_cell.angle_gamma   90.00
#
_symmetry.space_group_name_H-M   'P 1'
#
loop_
_entity.id
_entity.type
_entity.pdbx_description
1 polymer ?
#
loop_
_entity_poly.entity_id
_entity_poly.type
_entity_poly.pdbx_seq_one_letter_code
_entity_poly.pdbx_strand_id
1 'polypeptide(L)'
;MKIYKAFILIIFFILIALIYSACYTGNKSRNYKVINSNEQIILADKSYSASEIAKIYQPVIRANPKYEIQKLLWTWYEVIDKSSYYEIVYYNCWENEINPDHTFDFLYKIYRALYFGYPIFDIEYFQVNINKKTAKAESYLFETSINNDYNQKIIKHYISKIKRISDTLFTNETYEKNGNKLISNNLLLKTTLNRVHLGIKTWNHLLCPISEENEGTYNVIFDSELKELSAGDYEKYKFCRKSRNTNK
;
A
#
# COMPACT_ATOMS: atom_id res chain seq x y z
N MET A 1 -15.73 -8.37 45.70
CA MET A 1 -15.82 -6.93 45.35
C MET A 1 -14.47 -6.26 45.02
N LYS A 2 -13.38 -6.51 45.75
CA LYS A 2 -12.05 -5.89 45.45
C LYS A 2 -11.45 -6.30 44.09
N ILE A 3 -11.61 -7.56 43.69
CA ILE A 3 -11.11 -8.09 42.40
C ILE A 3 -11.78 -7.39 41.21
N TYR A 4 -13.10 -7.18 41.27
CA TYR A 4 -13.85 -6.51 40.20
C TYR A 4 -13.43 -5.04 40.02
N LYS A 5 -13.20 -4.32 41.12
CA LYS A 5 -12.68 -2.93 41.07
C LYS A 5 -11.27 -2.87 40.45
N ALA A 6 -10.39 -3.80 40.81
CA ALA A 6 -9.05 -3.88 40.23
C ALA A 6 -9.10 -4.20 38.73
N PHE A 7 -9.96 -5.13 38.32
CA PHE A 7 -10.15 -5.48 36.92
C PHE A 7 -10.64 -4.31 36.06
N ILE A 8 -11.66 -3.56 36.54
CA ILE A 8 -12.14 -2.35 35.86
C ILE A 8 -11.01 -1.32 35.73
N LEU A 9 -10.25 -1.11 36.80
CA LEU A 9 -9.16 -0.13 36.81
C LEU A 9 -8.06 -0.49 35.80
N ILE A 10 -7.73 -1.78 35.66
CA ILE A 10 -6.78 -2.27 34.66
C ILE A 10 -7.29 -1.98 33.24
N ILE A 11 -8.55 -2.31 32.94
CA ILE A 11 -9.15 -2.02 31.63
C ILE A 11 -9.11 -0.51 31.34
N PHE A 12 -9.45 0.30 32.34
CA PHE A 12 -9.44 1.75 32.22
C PHE A 12 -8.04 2.30 31.90
N PHE A 13 -7.00 1.83 32.59
CA PHE A 13 -5.62 2.22 32.28
C PHE A 13 -5.15 1.75 30.91
N ILE A 14 -5.54 0.54 30.48
CA ILE A 14 -5.26 0.05 29.12
C ILE A 14 -5.91 0.96 28.08
N LEU A 15 -7.17 1.34 28.27
CA LEU A 15 -7.87 2.25 27.37
C LEU A 15 -7.22 3.63 27.32
N ILE A 16 -6.86 4.21 28.47
CA ILE A 16 -6.10 5.48 28.51
C ILE A 16 -4.78 5.36 27.77
N ALA A 17 -4.02 4.29 28.00
CA ALA A 17 -2.75 4.08 27.33
C ALA A 17 -2.92 3.94 25.81
N LEU A 18 -3.96 3.24 25.35
CA LEU A 18 -4.29 3.12 23.93
C LEU A 18 -4.69 4.47 23.32
N ILE A 19 -5.54 5.26 23.99
CA ILE A 19 -5.95 6.59 23.53
C ILE A 19 -4.74 7.53 23.48
N TYR A 20 -3.93 7.56 24.53
CA TYR A 20 -2.73 8.39 24.59
C TYR A 20 -1.74 7.99 23.48
N SER A 21 -1.49 6.69 23.29
CA SER A 21 -0.68 6.20 22.18
C SER A 21 -1.27 6.59 20.83
N ALA A 22 -2.59 6.53 20.65
CA ALA A 22 -3.26 6.94 19.43
C ALA A 22 -3.11 8.45 19.16
N CYS A 23 -3.16 9.31 20.18
CA CYS A 23 -3.01 10.77 20.02
C CYS A 23 -1.57 11.19 19.73
N TYR A 24 -0.59 10.56 20.38
CA TYR A 24 0.82 11.00 20.32
C TYR A 24 1.69 10.21 19.33
N THR A 25 1.23 9.08 18.80
CA THR A 25 2.01 8.27 17.85
C THR A 25 1.43 8.30 16.43
N GLY A 26 2.27 8.70 15.47
CA GLY A 26 2.00 8.59 14.04
C GLY A 26 1.47 9.84 13.34
N ASN A 27 1.00 10.85 14.08
CA ASN A 27 0.61 12.14 13.51
C ASN A 27 1.86 13.00 13.28
N LYS A 28 2.73 12.57 12.37
CA LYS A 28 3.92 13.32 11.99
C LYS A 28 3.74 13.86 10.58
N SER A 29 4.02 15.14 10.41
CA SER A 29 4.12 15.74 9.09
C SER A 29 5.26 15.09 8.29
N ARG A 30 5.12 15.02 6.96
CA ARG A 30 6.16 14.50 6.07
C ARG A 30 7.43 15.34 6.15
N ASN A 31 8.59 14.69 6.03
CA ASN A 31 9.91 15.33 6.10
C ASN A 31 10.61 15.46 4.74
N TYR A 32 9.87 15.31 3.65
CA TYR A 32 10.35 15.44 2.27
C TYR A 32 9.39 16.30 1.45
N LYS A 33 9.90 16.89 0.37
CA LYS A 33 9.11 17.71 -0.55
C LYS A 33 8.29 16.81 -1.48
N VAL A 34 7.01 17.17 -1.64
CA VAL A 34 6.08 16.57 -2.60
C VAL A 34 5.77 17.62 -3.67
N ILE A 35 5.69 17.19 -4.92
CA ILE A 35 5.31 18.01 -6.06
C ILE A 35 3.80 18.20 -6.03
N ASN A 36 3.33 19.45 -6.13
CA ASN A 36 1.89 19.72 -6.13
C ASN A 36 1.24 19.16 -7.40
N SER A 37 -0.02 18.73 -7.32
CA SER A 37 -0.70 18.06 -8.43
C SER A 37 -0.78 18.86 -9.74
N ASN A 38 -0.82 20.18 -9.65
CA ASN A 38 -0.88 21.10 -10.80
C ASN A 38 0.51 21.58 -11.26
N GLU A 39 1.57 21.27 -10.50
CA GLU A 39 2.93 21.64 -10.85
C GLU A 39 3.40 20.83 -12.07
N GLN A 40 4.07 21.52 -13.00
CA GLN A 40 4.57 20.93 -14.24
C GLN A 40 5.91 20.25 -13.98
N ILE A 41 6.04 19.03 -14.49
CA ILE A 41 7.25 18.23 -14.44
C ILE A 41 7.63 17.73 -15.83
N ILE A 42 8.94 17.57 -16.06
CA ILE A 42 9.49 17.18 -17.37
C ILE A 42 9.78 15.68 -17.34
N LEU A 43 9.12 14.93 -18.23
CA LEU A 43 9.28 13.49 -18.38
C LEU A 43 9.49 13.14 -19.86
N ALA A 44 10.66 12.60 -20.20
CA ALA A 44 11.10 12.34 -21.57
C ALA A 44 10.88 13.55 -22.50
N ASP A 45 11.41 14.70 -22.09
CA ASP A 45 11.35 15.99 -22.80
C ASP A 45 9.93 16.54 -23.05
N LYS A 46 8.92 15.98 -22.37
CA LYS A 46 7.54 16.45 -22.41
C LYS A 46 7.11 16.98 -21.04
N SER A 47 6.32 18.05 -21.05
CA SER A 47 5.72 18.61 -19.84
C SER A 47 4.42 17.89 -19.51
N TYR A 48 4.25 17.51 -18.26
CA TYR A 48 3.01 16.98 -17.70
C TYR A 48 2.79 17.60 -16.32
N SER A 49 1.54 17.73 -15.89
CA SER A 49 1.25 17.94 -14.47
C SER A 49 1.57 16.66 -13.66
N ALA A 50 1.89 16.83 -12.38
CA ALA A 50 2.08 15.68 -11.48
C ALA A 50 0.84 14.76 -11.42
N SER A 51 -0.36 15.33 -11.51
CA SER A 51 -1.61 14.54 -11.53
C SER A 51 -1.78 13.68 -12.79
N GLU A 52 -1.34 14.16 -13.95
CA GLU A 52 -1.38 13.40 -15.21
C GLU A 52 -0.41 12.22 -15.16
N ILE A 53 0.80 12.43 -14.64
CA ILE A 53 1.77 11.36 -14.45
C ILE A 53 1.27 10.33 -13.44
N ALA A 54 0.66 10.74 -12.33
CA ALA A 54 0.02 9.80 -11.40
C ALA A 54 -1.08 8.95 -12.07
N LYS A 55 -1.85 9.49 -13.02
CA LYS A 55 -2.84 8.72 -13.78
C LYS A 55 -2.19 7.73 -14.76
N ILE A 56 -1.15 8.15 -15.48
CA ILE A 56 -0.46 7.33 -16.49
C ILE A 56 0.16 6.06 -15.89
N TYR A 57 0.72 6.18 -14.67
CA TYR A 57 1.42 5.07 -14.00
C TYR A 57 0.63 4.45 -12.84
N GLN A 58 -0.66 4.77 -12.70
CA GLN A 58 -1.52 4.16 -11.68
C GLN A 58 -1.53 2.63 -11.88
N PRO A 59 -1.35 1.80 -10.85
CA PRO A 59 -1.44 0.35 -11.01
C PRO A 59 -2.87 -0.06 -11.43
N VAL A 60 -2.99 -1.21 -12.08
CA VAL A 60 -4.27 -1.90 -12.28
C VAL A 60 -4.38 -2.96 -11.20
N ILE A 61 -5.23 -2.73 -10.21
CA ILE A 61 -5.47 -3.69 -9.12
C ILE A 61 -6.58 -4.65 -9.55
N ARG A 62 -6.36 -5.94 -9.35
CA ARG A 62 -7.32 -7.00 -9.69
C ARG A 62 -7.52 -7.98 -8.55
N ALA A 63 -8.68 -8.62 -8.50
CA ALA A 63 -8.97 -9.69 -7.56
C ALA A 63 -9.39 -10.99 -8.25
N ASN A 64 -9.23 -12.07 -7.48
CA ASN A 64 -9.80 -13.35 -7.82
C ASN A 64 -11.31 -13.31 -7.51
N PRO A 65 -12.18 -13.58 -8.50
CA PRO A 65 -13.64 -13.54 -8.32
C PRO A 65 -14.18 -14.58 -7.31
N LYS A 66 -13.36 -15.56 -6.91
CA LYS A 66 -13.71 -16.54 -5.88
C LYS A 66 -13.86 -15.93 -4.49
N TYR A 67 -13.20 -14.80 -4.23
CA TYR A 67 -13.14 -14.20 -2.90
C TYR A 67 -13.95 -12.91 -2.85
N GLU A 68 -14.66 -12.72 -1.74
CA GLU A 68 -15.24 -11.43 -1.40
C GLU A 68 -14.12 -10.50 -0.96
N ILE A 69 -13.93 -9.42 -1.71
CA ILE A 69 -12.95 -8.38 -1.41
C ILE A 69 -13.72 -7.12 -1.01
N GLN A 70 -13.21 -6.44 0.02
CA GLN A 70 -13.72 -5.14 0.44
C GLN A 70 -13.62 -4.11 -0.68
N LYS A 71 -14.47 -3.09 -0.67
CA LYS A 71 -14.46 -2.09 -1.73
C LYS A 71 -13.20 -1.22 -1.65
N LEU A 72 -12.56 -0.98 -2.79
CA LEU A 72 -11.57 0.10 -2.94
C LEU A 72 -12.33 1.43 -3.00
N LEU A 73 -12.17 2.27 -1.99
CA LEU A 73 -12.91 3.51 -1.86
C LEU A 73 -12.30 4.62 -2.73
N TRP A 74 -10.99 4.82 -2.60
CA TRP A 74 -10.19 5.74 -3.41
C TRP A 74 -8.71 5.37 -3.28
N THR A 75 -7.85 6.01 -4.07
CA THR A 75 -6.40 5.88 -3.95
C THR A 75 -5.78 7.26 -3.78
N TRP A 76 -5.09 7.50 -2.67
CA TRP A 76 -4.26 8.71 -2.58
C TRP A 76 -2.98 8.53 -3.39
N TYR A 77 -2.44 9.62 -3.91
CA TYR A 77 -1.12 9.63 -4.52
C TYR A 77 -0.28 10.83 -4.05
N GLU A 78 1.04 10.66 -4.13
CA GLU A 78 1.98 11.78 -4.10
C GLU A 78 3.15 11.52 -5.06
N VAL A 79 3.70 12.60 -5.61
CA VAL A 79 4.84 12.57 -6.54
C VAL A 79 6.03 13.25 -5.87
N ILE A 80 7.16 12.56 -5.85
CA ILE A 80 8.40 13.01 -5.23
C ILE A 80 9.48 13.12 -6.29
N ASP A 81 10.16 14.26 -6.30
CA ASP A 81 11.27 14.51 -7.19
C ASP A 81 12.58 13.90 -6.65
N LYS A 82 13.22 13.02 -7.43
CA LYS A 82 14.56 12.49 -7.15
C LYS A 82 15.50 12.86 -8.30
N SER A 83 16.81 12.71 -8.11
CA SER A 83 17.80 13.18 -9.09
C SER A 83 17.59 12.59 -10.50
N SER A 84 17.38 11.28 -10.63
CA SER A 84 17.24 10.57 -11.92
C SER A 84 15.85 10.02 -12.23
N TYR A 85 14.94 10.00 -11.26
CA TYR A 85 13.59 9.45 -11.41
C TYR A 85 12.55 10.29 -10.66
N TYR A 86 11.29 10.14 -11.03
CA TYR A 86 10.16 10.51 -10.18
C TYR A 86 9.71 9.28 -9.40
N GLU A 87 9.47 9.44 -8.10
CA GLU A 87 8.83 8.43 -7.27
C GLU A 87 7.36 8.80 -7.12
N ILE A 88 6.47 7.91 -7.55
CA ILE A 88 5.03 8.05 -7.27
C ILE A 88 4.66 7.00 -6.24
N VAL A 89 4.04 7.46 -5.16
CA VAL A 89 3.51 6.60 -4.12
C VAL A 89 2.00 6.66 -4.12
N TYR A 90 1.38 5.50 -4.17
CA TYR A 90 -0.05 5.29 -4.11
C TYR A 90 -0.42 4.63 -2.80
N TYR A 91 -1.54 5.08 -2.23
CA TYR A 91 -2.12 4.52 -1.02
C TYR A 91 -3.56 4.14 -1.31
N ASN A 92 -3.78 2.84 -1.54
CA ASN A 92 -5.09 2.27 -1.83
C ASN A 92 -5.90 2.22 -0.54
N CYS A 93 -6.98 2.99 -0.48
CA CYS A 93 -7.87 3.08 0.68
C CYS A 93 -9.06 2.14 0.49
N TRP A 94 -9.08 1.06 1.24
CA TRP A 94 -10.14 0.06 1.25
C TRP A 94 -11.10 0.28 2.42
N GLU A 95 -12.30 -0.28 2.31
CA GLU A 95 -13.11 -0.56 3.49
C GLU A 95 -12.35 -1.45 4.47
N ASN A 96 -12.78 -1.45 5.74
CA ASN A 96 -12.11 -2.22 6.76
C ASN A 96 -12.07 -3.72 6.41
N GLU A 97 -10.87 -4.30 6.46
CA GLU A 97 -10.61 -5.72 6.22
C GLU A 97 -11.50 -6.64 7.06
N ILE A 98 -11.84 -7.80 6.51
CA ILE A 98 -12.61 -8.84 7.20
C ILE A 98 -11.70 -10.06 7.40
N ASN A 99 -11.31 -10.32 8.66
CA ASN A 99 -10.50 -11.50 8.96
C ASN A 99 -11.36 -12.78 8.83
N PRO A 100 -10.85 -13.88 8.23
CA PRO A 100 -11.55 -15.15 8.14
C PRO A 100 -11.95 -15.75 9.50
N ASP A 101 -11.26 -15.41 10.57
CA ASP A 101 -11.62 -15.75 11.94
C ASP A 101 -12.47 -14.63 12.56
N HIS A 102 -13.77 -14.87 12.77
CA HIS A 102 -14.71 -13.85 13.25
C HIS A 102 -14.39 -13.30 14.64
N THR A 103 -13.83 -14.14 15.53
CA THR A 103 -13.40 -13.67 16.86
C THR A 103 -12.18 -12.77 16.70
N PHE A 104 -11.26 -13.22 15.84
CA PHE A 104 -10.20 -12.46 15.20
C PHE A 104 -10.60 -11.02 14.87
N ASP A 105 -11.49 -10.98 13.88
CA ASP A 105 -12.01 -9.81 13.20
C ASP A 105 -12.64 -8.81 14.17
N PHE A 106 -13.50 -9.28 15.07
CA PHE A 106 -14.18 -8.41 16.03
C PHE A 106 -13.22 -7.68 16.96
N LEU A 107 -12.28 -8.43 17.57
CA LEU A 107 -11.28 -7.84 18.47
C LEU A 107 -10.35 -6.88 17.72
N TYR A 108 -9.96 -7.26 16.50
CA TYR A 108 -9.07 -6.44 15.68
C TYR A 108 -9.74 -5.14 15.21
N LYS A 109 -11.03 -5.16 14.87
CA LYS A 109 -11.83 -3.95 14.57
C LYS A 109 -11.85 -2.96 15.74
N ILE A 110 -12.08 -3.44 16.97
CA ILE A 110 -12.07 -2.59 18.16
C ILE A 110 -10.68 -1.95 18.33
N TYR A 111 -9.62 -2.75 18.23
CA TYR A 111 -8.26 -2.25 18.30
C TYR A 111 -7.99 -1.16 17.24
N ARG A 112 -8.33 -1.41 15.97
CA ARG A 112 -8.14 -0.44 14.89
C ARG A 112 -8.94 0.85 15.12
N ALA A 113 -10.19 0.75 15.57
CA ALA A 113 -11.01 1.92 15.87
C ALA A 113 -10.37 2.80 16.94
N LEU A 114 -9.88 2.20 18.02
CA LEU A 114 -9.21 2.92 19.10
C LEU A 114 -7.86 3.51 18.65
N TYR A 115 -7.14 2.82 17.78
CA TYR A 115 -5.76 3.17 17.42
C TYR A 115 -5.64 4.12 16.22
N PHE A 116 -6.46 3.91 15.20
CA PHE A 116 -6.49 4.67 13.94
C PHE A 116 -7.67 5.62 13.85
N GLY A 117 -8.67 5.49 14.72
CA GLY A 117 -9.90 6.29 14.69
C GLY A 117 -10.99 5.67 13.82
N TYR A 118 -12.13 6.37 13.74
CA TYR A 118 -13.28 6.00 12.93
C TYR A 118 -13.53 7.06 11.83
N PRO A 119 -13.97 6.69 10.62
CA PRO A 119 -14.14 5.32 10.11
C PRO A 119 -12.82 4.55 9.99
N ILE A 120 -12.89 3.23 10.15
CA ILE A 120 -11.72 2.36 10.02
C ILE A 120 -11.47 2.12 8.53
N PHE A 121 -10.30 2.54 8.06
CA PHE A 121 -9.84 2.24 6.71
C PHE A 121 -8.70 1.25 6.75
N ASP A 122 -8.64 0.43 5.70
CA ASP A 122 -7.43 -0.29 5.37
C ASP A 122 -6.67 0.41 4.26
N ILE A 123 -5.36 0.58 4.45
CA ILE A 123 -4.55 1.46 3.60
C ILE A 123 -3.28 0.73 3.23
N GLU A 124 -3.22 0.35 1.95
CA GLU A 124 -2.12 -0.41 1.35
C GLU A 124 -1.26 0.47 0.46
N TYR A 125 0.05 0.22 0.51
CA TYR A 125 1.06 1.03 -0.17
C TYR A 125 1.54 0.35 -1.46
N PHE A 126 1.68 1.16 -2.50
CA PHE A 126 2.35 0.80 -3.75
C PHE A 126 3.20 1.97 -4.25
N GLN A 127 4.41 1.70 -4.71
CA GLN A 127 5.32 2.69 -5.26
C GLN A 127 5.79 2.30 -6.65
N VAL A 128 5.96 3.30 -7.51
CA VAL A 128 6.62 3.20 -8.81
C VAL A 128 7.70 4.26 -8.95
N ASN A 129 8.86 3.86 -9.46
CA ASN A 129 9.94 4.77 -9.81
C ASN A 129 10.02 4.90 -11.34
N ILE A 130 9.98 6.12 -11.84
CA ILE A 130 9.90 6.41 -13.28
C ILE A 130 11.13 7.20 -13.69
N ASN A 131 11.91 6.65 -14.62
CA ASN A 131 13.08 7.34 -15.15
C ASN A 131 12.66 8.65 -15.85
N LYS A 132 13.28 9.78 -15.45
CA LYS A 132 12.93 11.10 -16.01
C LYS A 132 13.23 11.24 -17.49
N LYS A 133 14.29 10.57 -17.98
CA LYS A 133 14.74 10.68 -19.37
C LYS A 133 13.94 9.77 -20.31
N THR A 134 13.63 8.56 -19.88
CA THR A 134 13.03 7.54 -20.76
C THR A 134 11.52 7.39 -20.56
N ALA A 135 10.95 8.00 -19.52
CA ALA A 135 9.56 7.77 -19.09
C ALA A 135 9.24 6.29 -18.81
N LYS A 136 10.24 5.44 -18.58
CA LYS A 136 10.01 4.03 -18.24
C LYS A 136 9.91 3.86 -16.74
N ALA A 137 8.92 3.11 -16.28
CA ALA A 137 8.85 2.65 -14.90
C ALA A 137 9.95 1.61 -14.65
N GLU A 138 10.97 1.97 -13.87
CA GLU A 138 12.17 1.15 -13.63
C GLU A 138 11.98 0.15 -12.50
N SER A 139 11.16 0.50 -11.51
CA SER A 139 10.89 -0.40 -10.40
C SER A 139 9.53 -0.17 -9.76
N TYR A 140 9.02 -1.22 -9.15
CA TYR A 140 7.80 -1.21 -8.34
C TYR A 140 8.11 -1.75 -6.94
N LEU A 141 7.41 -1.24 -5.93
CA LEU A 141 7.56 -1.69 -4.55
C LEU A 141 6.21 -1.73 -3.84
N PHE A 142 5.89 -2.83 -3.18
CA PHE A 142 4.63 -3.01 -2.46
C PHE A 142 4.73 -4.11 -1.41
N GLU A 143 3.74 -4.19 -0.52
CA GLU A 143 3.65 -5.27 0.46
C GLU A 143 3.03 -6.53 -0.15
N THR A 144 3.61 -7.68 0.19
CA THR A 144 3.21 -9.01 -0.32
C THR A 144 3.25 -10.07 0.78
N SER A 145 2.72 -11.26 0.47
CA SER A 145 2.88 -12.48 1.28
C SER A 145 3.66 -13.53 0.49
N ILE A 146 4.47 -14.35 1.16
CA ILE A 146 5.10 -15.52 0.51
C ILE A 146 4.11 -16.67 0.32
N ASN A 147 3.11 -16.76 1.20
CA ASN A 147 2.10 -17.82 1.17
C ASN A 147 0.99 -17.48 0.16
N ASN A 148 0.59 -18.46 -0.65
CA ASN A 148 -0.47 -18.30 -1.65
C ASN A 148 -1.83 -18.81 -1.15
N ASP A 149 -2.26 -18.31 0.00
CA ASP A 149 -3.56 -18.64 0.59
C ASP A 149 -4.28 -17.34 0.98
N TYR A 150 -5.45 -17.12 0.41
CA TYR A 150 -6.23 -15.93 0.68
C TYR A 150 -6.75 -15.91 2.13
N ASN A 151 -7.11 -17.06 2.70
CA ASN A 151 -7.82 -17.21 3.97
C ASN A 151 -6.90 -17.47 5.19
N GLN A 152 -5.62 -17.10 5.09
CA GLN A 152 -4.66 -17.28 6.19
C GLN A 152 -5.12 -16.53 7.44
N LYS A 153 -5.19 -17.20 8.59
CA LYS A 153 -5.59 -16.55 9.86
C LYS A 153 -4.63 -15.42 10.27
N ILE A 154 -3.33 -15.65 10.10
CA ILE A 154 -2.25 -14.72 10.44
C ILE A 154 -1.41 -14.51 9.20
N ILE A 155 -1.23 -13.24 8.82
CA ILE A 155 -0.50 -12.86 7.62
C ILE A 155 0.76 -12.11 8.02
N LYS A 156 1.92 -12.63 7.58
CA LYS A 156 3.19 -11.93 7.69
C LYS A 156 3.39 -11.08 6.43
N HIS A 157 3.70 -9.80 6.64
CA HIS A 157 3.95 -8.83 5.58
C HIS A 157 5.42 -8.88 5.15
N TYR A 158 5.63 -8.96 3.84
CA TYR A 158 6.94 -8.90 3.17
C TYR A 158 6.94 -7.74 2.18
N ILE A 159 8.11 -7.33 1.69
CA ILE A 159 8.24 -6.33 0.64
C ILE A 159 8.59 -7.03 -0.66
N SER A 160 7.78 -6.83 -1.71
CA SER A 160 8.15 -7.18 -3.08
C SER A 160 8.78 -5.96 -3.75
N LYS A 161 9.95 -6.16 -4.35
CA LYS A 161 10.62 -5.17 -5.20
C LYS A 161 10.78 -5.76 -6.59
N ILE A 162 10.11 -5.14 -7.55
CA ILE A 162 10.20 -5.52 -8.96
C ILE A 162 11.11 -4.53 -9.66
N LYS A 163 12.08 -5.01 -10.43
CA LYS A 163 13.02 -4.19 -11.20
C LYS A 163 12.98 -4.56 -12.67
N ARG A 164 12.92 -3.55 -13.54
CA ARG A 164 12.94 -3.73 -14.99
C ARG A 164 14.31 -4.21 -15.47
N ILE A 165 14.33 -5.28 -16.27
CA ILE A 165 15.51 -5.72 -17.03
C ILE A 165 15.35 -5.28 -18.49
N SER A 166 14.18 -5.52 -19.07
CA SER A 166 13.80 -5.10 -20.43
C SER A 166 12.33 -4.67 -20.46
N ASP A 167 11.74 -4.46 -21.64
CA ASP A 167 10.36 -3.96 -21.72
C ASP A 167 9.32 -4.92 -21.15
N THR A 168 9.56 -6.22 -21.20
CA THR A 168 8.65 -7.27 -20.70
C THR A 168 9.24 -8.11 -19.56
N LEU A 169 10.57 -8.11 -19.40
CA LEU A 169 11.27 -8.92 -18.41
C LEU A 169 11.64 -8.12 -17.17
N PHE A 170 11.26 -8.65 -16.00
CA PHE A 170 11.52 -8.04 -14.70
C PHE A 170 12.10 -9.07 -13.74
N THR A 171 12.91 -8.61 -12.78
CA THR A 171 13.24 -9.39 -11.58
C THR A 171 12.30 -9.00 -10.45
N ASN A 172 11.70 -9.98 -9.78
CA ASN A 172 11.01 -9.80 -8.50
C ASN A 172 11.88 -10.35 -7.37
N GLU A 173 12.09 -9.50 -6.38
CA GLU A 173 12.82 -9.82 -5.16
C GLU A 173 11.90 -9.62 -3.97
N THR A 174 11.74 -10.65 -3.14
CA THR A 174 10.93 -10.58 -1.90
C THR A 174 11.84 -10.47 -0.69
N TYR A 175 11.54 -9.53 0.20
CA TYR A 175 12.32 -9.22 1.39
C TYR A 175 11.47 -9.28 2.66
N GLU A 176 12.11 -9.66 3.77
CA GLU A 176 11.60 -9.37 5.10
C GLU A 176 11.73 -7.87 5.44
N LYS A 177 10.99 -7.42 6.46
CA LYS A 177 11.04 -6.02 6.94
C LYS A 177 12.42 -5.59 7.45
N ASN A 178 13.28 -6.53 7.84
CA ASN A 178 14.67 -6.28 8.24
C ASN A 178 15.63 -6.12 7.04
N GLY A 179 15.15 -6.30 5.81
CA GLY A 179 15.95 -6.21 4.58
C GLY A 179 16.54 -7.54 4.10
N ASN A 180 16.30 -8.66 4.80
CA ASN A 180 16.77 -9.97 4.37
C ASN A 180 16.01 -10.43 3.11
N LYS A 181 16.77 -10.73 2.06
CA LYS A 181 16.22 -11.26 0.80
C LYS A 181 15.84 -12.73 0.97
N LEU A 182 14.63 -13.09 0.55
CA LEU A 182 14.10 -14.45 0.65
C LEU A 182 13.98 -15.14 -0.69
N ILE A 183 13.42 -14.45 -1.68
CA ILE A 183 13.11 -15.01 -3.00
C ILE A 183 13.65 -14.05 -4.06
N SER A 184 14.15 -14.61 -5.15
CA SER A 184 14.54 -13.89 -6.36
C SER A 184 14.13 -14.69 -7.57
N ASN A 185 13.29 -14.14 -8.43
CA ASN A 185 12.93 -14.78 -9.67
C ASN A 185 12.75 -13.74 -10.77
N ASN A 186 12.99 -14.15 -12.01
CA ASN A 186 12.57 -13.37 -13.16
C ASN A 186 11.10 -13.68 -13.46
N LEU A 187 10.38 -12.70 -13.96
CA LEU A 187 9.01 -12.87 -14.44
C LEU A 187 8.75 -12.01 -15.67
N LEU A 188 7.83 -12.48 -16.49
CA LEU A 188 7.17 -11.70 -17.53
C LEU A 188 5.96 -11.01 -16.90
N LEU A 189 6.09 -9.70 -16.69
CA LEU A 189 5.09 -8.92 -15.97
C LEU A 189 4.04 -8.40 -16.95
N LYS A 190 2.76 -8.60 -16.62
CA LYS A 190 1.69 -8.00 -17.39
C LYS A 190 1.67 -6.49 -17.17
N THR A 191 1.83 -5.75 -18.27
CA THR A 191 1.69 -4.30 -18.29
C THR A 191 0.71 -3.91 -19.40
N THR A 192 -0.13 -2.92 -19.15
CA THR A 192 -0.95 -2.29 -20.19
C THR A 192 -0.56 -0.83 -20.25
N LEU A 193 -0.03 -0.40 -21.40
CA LEU A 193 0.62 0.91 -21.54
C LEU A 193 1.75 1.04 -20.51
N ASN A 194 1.63 1.99 -19.57
CA ASN A 194 2.59 2.23 -18.50
C ASN A 194 2.14 1.71 -17.12
N ARG A 195 1.03 0.95 -17.07
CA ARG A 195 0.42 0.48 -15.84
C ARG A 195 0.80 -0.97 -15.57
N VAL A 196 1.33 -1.24 -14.37
CA VAL A 196 1.55 -2.61 -13.89
C VAL A 196 0.24 -3.22 -13.39
N HIS A 197 0.06 -4.50 -13.65
CA HIS A 197 -1.09 -5.27 -13.16
C HIS A 197 -0.71 -6.02 -11.88
N LEU A 198 -1.50 -5.85 -10.83
CA LEU A 198 -1.29 -6.48 -9.53
C LEU A 198 -2.56 -7.21 -9.09
N GLY A 199 -2.38 -8.38 -8.51
CA GLY A 199 -3.45 -9.20 -7.94
C GLY A 199 -3.52 -9.04 -6.43
N ILE A 200 -4.72 -9.02 -5.86
CA ILE A 200 -4.95 -9.08 -4.41
C ILE A 200 -4.77 -10.53 -3.95
N LYS A 201 -3.73 -10.76 -3.18
CA LYS A 201 -3.29 -12.10 -2.74
C LYS A 201 -3.99 -12.56 -1.47
N THR A 202 -4.37 -11.65 -0.58
CA THR A 202 -4.89 -11.97 0.76
C THR A 202 -6.06 -11.08 1.18
N TRP A 203 -6.81 -11.49 2.21
CA TRP A 203 -7.95 -10.74 2.76
C TRP A 203 -7.59 -9.37 3.36
N ASN A 204 -6.31 -9.14 3.70
CA ASN A 204 -5.77 -7.84 4.09
C ASN A 204 -5.03 -7.13 2.94
N HIS A 205 -5.50 -7.36 1.70
CA HIS A 205 -5.11 -6.60 0.50
C HIS A 205 -3.63 -6.65 0.08
N LEU A 206 -2.82 -7.60 0.57
CA LEU A 206 -1.45 -7.75 0.09
C LEU A 206 -1.41 -8.11 -1.39
N LEU A 207 -0.44 -7.57 -2.11
CA LEU A 207 -0.41 -7.62 -3.57
C LEU A 207 0.56 -8.69 -4.08
N CYS A 208 0.31 -9.17 -5.30
CA CYS A 208 1.25 -9.96 -6.09
C CYS A 208 1.33 -9.40 -7.53
N PRO A 209 2.46 -9.57 -8.23
CA PRO A 209 2.51 -9.23 -9.64
C PRO A 209 1.64 -10.19 -10.44
N ILE A 210 0.90 -9.65 -11.42
CA ILE A 210 0.24 -10.47 -12.43
C ILE A 210 1.24 -10.79 -13.54
N SER A 211 1.52 -12.06 -13.72
CA SER A 211 2.38 -12.62 -14.77
C SER A 211 1.57 -13.55 -15.66
N GLU A 212 2.18 -14.04 -16.73
CA GLU A 212 1.55 -15.04 -17.62
C GLU A 212 1.08 -16.29 -16.85
N GLU A 213 1.79 -16.69 -15.79
CA GLU A 213 1.48 -17.87 -14.98
C GLU A 213 0.17 -17.74 -14.18
N ASN A 214 -0.25 -16.53 -13.84
CA ASN A 214 -1.39 -16.30 -12.93
C ASN A 214 -2.47 -15.37 -13.51
N GLU A 215 -2.34 -14.92 -14.75
CA GLU A 215 -3.23 -13.93 -15.35
C GLU A 215 -4.71 -14.31 -15.26
N GLY A 216 -5.05 -15.57 -15.57
CA GLY A 216 -6.42 -16.07 -15.54
C GLY A 216 -7.04 -16.17 -14.13
N THR A 217 -6.26 -15.94 -13.08
CA THR A 217 -6.73 -16.00 -11.68
C THR A 217 -7.38 -14.69 -11.25
N TYR A 218 -6.96 -13.55 -11.80
CA TYR A 218 -7.32 -12.21 -11.33
C TYR A 218 -8.12 -11.45 -12.38
N ASN A 219 -9.44 -11.61 -12.34
CA ASN A 219 -10.34 -11.17 -13.41
C ASN A 219 -11.24 -9.99 -13.02
N VAL A 220 -11.37 -9.67 -11.73
CA VAL A 220 -12.16 -8.51 -11.27
C VAL A 220 -11.23 -7.31 -11.19
N ILE A 221 -11.54 -6.21 -11.89
CA ILE A 221 -10.73 -4.99 -11.89
C ILE A 221 -11.31 -4.00 -10.88
N PHE A 222 -10.44 -3.37 -10.09
CA PHE A 222 -10.81 -2.26 -9.21
C PHE A 222 -10.38 -0.94 -9.84
N ASP A 223 -11.37 -0.07 -10.06
CA ASP A 223 -11.14 1.32 -10.40
C ASP A 223 -11.36 2.18 -9.15
N SER A 224 -10.51 3.19 -8.99
CA SER A 224 -10.58 4.12 -7.86
C SER A 224 -10.32 5.55 -8.28
N GLU A 225 -11.02 6.47 -7.62
CA GLU A 225 -10.73 7.89 -7.71
C GLU A 225 -9.31 8.15 -7.19
N LEU A 226 -8.49 8.84 -7.98
CA LEU A 226 -7.18 9.32 -7.55
C LEU A 226 -7.31 10.66 -6.82
N LYS A 227 -6.81 10.71 -5.59
CA LYS A 227 -6.79 11.91 -4.75
C LYS A 227 -5.36 12.32 -4.43
N GLU A 228 -5.06 13.61 -4.51
CA GLU A 228 -3.79 14.10 -3.99
C GLU A 228 -3.68 13.84 -2.48
N LEU A 229 -2.53 13.37 -2.01
CA LEU A 229 -2.26 13.26 -0.58
C LEU A 229 -1.86 14.62 0.00
N SER A 230 -2.84 15.31 0.56
CA SER A 230 -2.62 16.57 1.25
C SER A 230 -1.74 16.37 2.50
N ALA A 231 -1.05 17.43 2.94
CA ALA A 231 -0.24 17.37 4.16
C ALA A 231 -1.11 17.06 5.40
N GLY A 232 -2.34 17.57 5.44
CA GLY A 232 -3.29 17.31 6.51
C GLY A 232 -3.74 15.85 6.55
N ASP A 233 -4.06 15.26 5.39
CA ASP A 233 -4.41 13.84 5.30
C ASP A 233 -3.21 12.94 5.63
N TYR A 234 -2.00 13.32 5.19
CA TYR A 234 -0.77 12.60 5.52
C TYR A 234 -0.63 12.39 7.03
N GLU A 235 -0.81 13.48 7.79
CA GLU A 235 -0.69 13.49 9.24
C GLU A 235 -1.88 12.80 9.91
N LYS A 236 -3.10 13.14 9.51
CA LYS A 236 -4.36 12.61 10.06
C LYS A 236 -4.43 11.08 9.99
N TYR A 237 -4.05 10.50 8.86
CA TYR A 237 -4.09 9.05 8.63
C TYR A 237 -2.76 8.36 8.91
N LYS A 238 -1.82 9.05 9.58
CA LYS A 238 -0.57 8.49 10.10
C LYS A 238 0.31 7.82 9.03
N PHE A 239 0.38 8.39 7.84
CA PHE A 239 1.11 7.82 6.70
C PHE A 239 2.62 7.66 6.95
N CYS A 240 3.19 8.41 7.89
CA CYS A 240 4.60 8.27 8.29
C CYS A 240 4.95 6.88 8.86
N ARG A 241 3.94 6.08 9.22
CA ARG A 241 4.11 4.73 9.78
C ARG A 241 4.00 3.62 8.76
N LYS A 242 3.49 3.93 7.58
CA LYS A 242 3.31 2.97 6.51
C LYS A 242 4.66 2.69 5.88
N SER A 243 4.88 1.44 5.49
CA SER A 243 6.13 1.01 4.86
C SER A 243 6.40 1.88 3.64
N ARG A 244 7.51 2.61 3.66
CA ARG A 244 8.02 3.31 2.49
C ARG A 244 9.49 2.98 2.37
N ASN A 245 9.92 2.77 1.14
CA ASN A 245 11.34 2.70 0.85
C ASN A 245 11.92 4.11 0.63
N THR A 246 11.50 5.08 1.44
CA THR A 246 12.18 6.37 1.53
C THR A 246 13.39 6.18 2.42
N ASN A 247 14.45 5.61 1.84
CA ASN A 247 15.81 5.46 2.34
C ASN A 247 16.04 5.95 3.79
N LYS A 248 16.38 4.99 4.66
CA LYS A 248 17.46 5.21 5.63
C LYS A 248 18.74 5.63 4.89
#